data_AF-A0A831KTU5-F1
#
_entry.id   AF-A0A831KTU5-F1
#
_cell.length_a   1.000
_cell.length_b   1.000
_cell.length_c   1.000
_cell.angle_alpha   90.00
_cell.angle_beta   90.00
_cell.angle_gamma   90.00
#
_symmetry.space_group_name_H-M   'P 1'
#
loop_
_entity.id
_entity.type
_entity.pdbx_description
1 polymer ?
#
loop_
_entity_poly.entity_id
_entity_poly.type
_entity_poly.pdbx_seq_one_letter_code
_entity_poly.pdbx_strand_id
1 'polypeptide(L)'
;MNMRSLVLLVFVVIIFGIIYYLGYQNKTYSSGKILKLSIYNPTNCTVFSPFQQEIYINSSIMNEYGINENGSNVFFFTDLNNITGSILYSWFAGYYNNYSIWWVRLPSSISPYSNITIYMYIGPAGENYYEKYSPYVGISSYVYNNYSWGPLSIYDNGQLVFNFYGWFYDTRNNWVLNVKNGNYFPTPTINGIEMINYSLSQGSYIEPPNNGNIPNIPIIIEEGWYYNGEADANVISMYGEKSIVYAARANKFGGYTPTLLDSIFVQYEYYNLQPAIYISYSGRRFPIRLYEGPFINKNQSYVYSYFLANFCNDTYLQAGYLALNNIPPISLLGTLENTNQTLKIRIDRNILSGRYFSIGSGSGPQSTSSQSIYWVVGRTYPPDGIMPEIYIERLS
;
A
#
# COMPACT_ATOMS: atom_id res chain seq x y z
N MET A 1 -26.90 -44.11 9.50
CA MET A 1 -25.70 -44.27 10.34
C MET A 1 -26.17 -44.49 11.77
N ASN A 2 -25.81 -45.61 12.41
CA ASN A 2 -26.23 -45.88 13.80
C ASN A 2 -25.56 -44.85 14.74
N MET A 3 -26.26 -44.42 15.79
CA MET A 3 -25.78 -43.51 16.83
C MET A 3 -24.38 -43.88 17.36
N ARG A 4 -24.05 -45.18 17.45
CA ARG A 4 -22.69 -45.64 17.80
C ARG A 4 -21.62 -45.24 16.78
N SER A 5 -21.94 -45.28 15.49
CA SER A 5 -21.02 -44.90 14.41
C SER A 5 -20.85 -43.37 14.32
N LEU A 6 -21.88 -42.60 14.68
CA LEU A 6 -21.81 -41.13 14.75
C LEU A 6 -20.92 -40.67 15.92
N VAL A 7 -21.07 -41.28 17.09
CA VAL A 7 -20.23 -40.98 18.26
C VAL A 7 -18.76 -41.33 18.00
N LEU A 8 -18.49 -42.47 17.36
CA LEU A 8 -17.13 -42.87 17.00
C LEU A 8 -16.50 -41.88 16.01
N LEU A 9 -17.24 -41.44 14.98
CA LEU A 9 -16.77 -40.44 14.02
C LEU A 9 -16.43 -39.10 14.70
N VAL A 10 -17.31 -38.62 15.58
CA VAL A 10 -17.09 -37.37 16.34
C VAL A 10 -15.86 -37.48 17.23
N PHE A 11 -15.67 -38.61 17.91
CA PHE A 11 -14.47 -38.85 18.72
C PHE A 11 -13.20 -38.89 17.87
N VAL A 12 -13.22 -39.53 16.70
CA VAL A 12 -12.07 -39.57 15.78
C VAL A 12 -11.74 -38.16 15.28
N VAL A 13 -12.73 -37.35 14.90
CA VAL A 13 -12.53 -35.97 14.46
C VAL A 13 -11.97 -35.08 15.58
N ILE A 14 -12.49 -35.22 16.81
CA ILE A 14 -11.98 -34.47 17.97
C ILE A 14 -10.55 -34.89 18.30
N ILE A 15 -10.26 -36.19 18.32
CA ILE A 15 -8.91 -36.71 18.60
C ILE A 15 -7.93 -36.26 17.52
N PHE A 16 -8.27 -36.38 16.24
CA PHE A 16 -7.42 -35.87 15.16
C PHE A 16 -7.27 -34.35 15.21
N GLY A 17 -8.33 -33.61 15.54
CA GLY A 17 -8.28 -32.16 15.74
C GLY A 17 -7.36 -31.77 16.90
N ILE A 18 -7.42 -32.48 18.03
CA ILE A 18 -6.56 -32.27 19.19
C ILE A 18 -5.11 -32.67 18.88
N ILE A 19 -4.88 -33.81 18.22
CA ILE A 19 -3.53 -34.26 17.82
C ILE A 19 -2.92 -33.29 16.81
N TYR A 20 -3.71 -32.80 15.84
CA TYR A 20 -3.27 -31.80 14.88
C TYR A 20 -2.94 -30.47 15.57
N TYR A 21 -3.81 -30.01 16.48
CA TYR A 21 -3.61 -28.80 17.27
C TYR A 21 -2.37 -28.90 18.17
N LEU A 22 -2.21 -30.00 18.91
CA LEU A 22 -1.06 -30.24 19.79
C LEU A 22 0.24 -30.47 18.99
N GLY A 23 0.17 -31.15 17.85
CA GLY A 23 1.31 -31.34 16.94
C GLY A 23 1.76 -30.03 16.28
N TYR A 24 0.84 -29.10 16.04
CA TYR A 24 1.13 -27.76 15.54
C TYR A 24 1.77 -26.85 16.61
N GLN A 25 1.35 -26.99 17.86
CA GLN A 25 1.93 -26.26 19.01
C GLN A 25 3.34 -26.78 19.38
N ASN A 26 3.64 -28.06 19.11
CA ASN A 26 4.91 -28.69 19.49
C ASN A 26 5.96 -28.77 18.38
N LYS A 27 5.88 -27.94 17.33
CA LYS A 27 7.01 -27.84 16.41
C LYS A 27 8.15 -27.11 17.12
N THR A 28 9.02 -27.86 17.79
CA THR A 28 10.29 -27.37 18.30
C THR A 28 11.09 -26.83 17.12
N TYR A 29 11.19 -25.51 17.05
CA TYR A 29 12.04 -24.81 16.10
C TYR A 29 13.51 -24.96 16.52
N SER A 30 14.01 -26.19 16.51
CA SER A 30 15.33 -26.54 17.07
C SER A 30 16.50 -26.30 16.10
N SER A 31 16.24 -25.79 14.88
CA SER A 31 17.27 -25.57 13.85
C SER A 31 17.30 -24.16 13.24
N GLY A 32 16.31 -23.30 13.51
CA GLY A 32 16.33 -21.93 13.02
C GLY A 32 16.94 -20.93 14.00
N LYS A 33 17.31 -19.78 13.47
CA LYS A 33 17.86 -18.66 14.22
C LYS A 33 16.75 -17.65 14.48
N ILE A 34 16.75 -17.02 15.67
CA ILE A 34 15.78 -15.98 16.02
C ILE A 34 16.51 -14.67 16.29
N LEU A 35 16.02 -13.60 15.66
CA LEU A 35 16.41 -12.23 15.95
C LEU A 35 15.28 -11.55 16.71
N LYS A 36 15.60 -10.83 17.79
CA LYS A 36 14.67 -9.95 18.50
C LYS A 36 14.76 -8.57 17.88
N LEU A 37 13.60 -8.00 17.55
CA LEU A 37 13.48 -6.67 16.94
C LEU A 37 12.72 -5.76 17.89
N SER A 38 13.42 -4.79 18.48
CA SER A 38 12.80 -3.72 19.26
C SER A 38 12.46 -2.56 18.33
N ILE A 39 11.18 -2.24 18.20
CA ILE A 39 10.67 -1.17 17.33
C ILE A 39 10.32 0.02 18.20
N TYR A 40 11.14 1.06 18.15
CA TYR A 40 11.03 2.23 19.00
C TYR A 40 10.41 3.40 18.24
N ASN A 41 9.42 4.06 18.85
CA ASN A 41 8.86 5.31 18.35
C ASN A 41 9.64 6.49 18.96
N PRO A 42 10.47 7.21 18.18
CA PRO A 42 11.27 8.32 18.68
C PRO A 42 10.49 9.64 18.79
N THR A 43 9.19 9.65 18.46
CA THR A 43 8.38 10.87 18.36
C THR A 43 7.49 11.10 19.57
N ASN A 44 6.97 12.33 19.69
CA ASN A 44 5.98 12.70 20.70
C ASN A 44 4.53 12.29 20.35
N CYS A 45 4.34 11.61 19.23
CA CYS A 45 3.03 11.24 18.70
C CYS A 45 2.85 9.72 18.67
N THR A 46 1.61 9.27 18.70
CA THR A 46 1.32 7.83 18.59
C THR A 46 1.52 7.36 17.16
N VAL A 47 2.20 6.23 16.98
CA VAL A 47 2.19 5.46 15.74
C VAL A 47 0.89 4.66 15.73
N PHE A 48 -0.05 5.03 14.86
CA PHE A 48 -1.39 4.45 14.86
C PHE A 48 -1.44 3.05 14.24
N SER A 49 -2.15 2.13 14.90
CA SER A 49 -2.56 0.86 14.30
C SER A 49 -3.74 1.06 13.33
N PRO A 50 -3.82 0.29 12.23
CA PRO A 50 -2.79 -0.63 11.73
C PRO A 50 -1.54 0.12 11.28
N PHE A 51 -0.35 -0.34 11.67
CA PHE A 51 0.92 0.24 11.20
C PHE A 51 1.71 -0.80 10.42
N GLN A 52 2.28 -0.39 9.30
CA GLN A 52 3.15 -1.23 8.50
C GLN A 52 4.58 -0.77 8.71
N GLN A 53 5.37 -1.56 9.44
CA GLN A 53 6.77 -1.31 9.67
C GLN A 53 7.61 -1.82 8.50
N GLU A 54 8.48 -0.97 7.99
CA GLU A 54 9.51 -1.36 7.04
C GLU A 54 10.75 -1.85 7.80
N ILE A 55 11.27 -3.02 7.42
CA ILE A 55 12.42 -3.69 8.04
C ILE A 55 13.49 -3.89 6.97
N TYR A 56 14.66 -3.30 7.21
CA TYR A 56 15.84 -3.42 6.36
C TYR A 56 16.82 -4.44 6.97
N ILE A 57 17.14 -5.48 6.22
CA ILE A 57 18.19 -6.45 6.59
C ILE A 57 19.33 -6.34 5.60
N ASN A 58 20.51 -5.96 6.10
CA ASN A 58 21.72 -5.85 5.28
C ASN A 58 22.20 -7.23 4.80
N SER A 59 22.80 -7.29 3.61
CA SER A 59 23.38 -8.50 3.02
C SER A 59 24.36 -9.25 3.95
N SER A 60 25.09 -8.55 4.82
CA SER A 60 25.94 -9.20 5.83
C SER A 60 25.15 -10.05 6.82
N ILE A 61 23.99 -9.56 7.29
CA ILE A 61 23.10 -10.32 8.19
C ILE A 61 22.45 -11.46 7.40
N MET A 62 22.02 -11.21 6.16
CA MET A 62 21.47 -12.25 5.29
C MET A 62 22.44 -13.44 5.16
N ASN A 63 23.71 -13.17 4.87
CA ASN A 63 24.75 -14.17 4.72
C ASN A 63 25.07 -14.90 6.03
N GLU A 64 25.24 -14.17 7.14
CA GLU A 64 25.53 -14.75 8.45
C GLU A 64 24.41 -15.69 8.93
N TYR A 65 23.16 -15.34 8.64
CA TYR A 65 22.00 -16.08 9.10
C TYR A 65 21.49 -17.12 8.09
N GLY A 66 21.97 -17.11 6.85
CA GLY A 66 21.56 -18.02 5.80
C GLY A 66 20.15 -17.72 5.28
N ILE A 67 19.80 -16.44 5.18
CA ILE A 67 18.51 -16.01 4.62
C ILE A 67 18.55 -16.18 3.11
N ASN A 68 17.52 -16.82 2.54
CA ASN A 68 17.38 -17.01 1.10
C ASN A 68 17.26 -15.64 0.40
N GLU A 69 17.79 -15.53 -0.83
CA GLU A 69 17.75 -14.27 -1.61
C GLU A 69 16.34 -13.73 -1.83
N ASN A 70 15.37 -14.64 -1.99
CA ASN A 70 13.95 -14.31 -2.14
C ASN A 70 13.22 -14.17 -0.79
N GLY A 71 13.92 -14.23 0.34
CA GLY A 71 13.37 -14.13 1.69
C GLY A 71 12.52 -15.31 2.17
N SER A 72 12.43 -16.41 1.41
CA SER A 72 11.40 -17.45 1.64
C SER A 72 11.55 -18.23 2.94
N ASN A 73 12.71 -18.20 3.61
CA ASN A 73 12.93 -18.87 4.89
C ASN A 73 12.79 -17.91 6.10
N VAL A 74 12.10 -16.79 5.94
CA VAL A 74 11.87 -15.79 7.01
C VAL A 74 10.38 -15.65 7.31
N PHE A 75 10.04 -15.50 8.59
CA PHE A 75 8.75 -14.94 9.02
C PHE A 75 8.88 -14.16 10.32
N PHE A 76 7.86 -13.36 10.65
CA PHE A 76 7.84 -12.50 11.84
C PHE A 76 6.74 -12.95 12.80
N PHE A 77 6.95 -12.78 14.10
CA PHE A 77 5.99 -13.18 15.14
C PHE A 77 6.15 -12.35 16.42
N THR A 78 5.25 -12.50 17.39
CA THR A 78 5.21 -11.66 18.61
C THR A 78 5.47 -12.40 19.92
N ASP A 79 5.26 -13.71 19.97
CA ASP A 79 5.37 -14.49 21.21
C ASP A 79 6.29 -15.72 21.04
N LEU A 80 7.40 -15.76 21.78
CA LEU A 80 8.35 -16.89 21.81
C LEU A 80 7.72 -18.18 22.34
N ASN A 81 6.68 -18.09 23.17
CA ASN A 81 5.98 -19.26 23.70
C ASN A 81 4.91 -19.80 22.75
N ASN A 82 4.55 -19.04 21.71
CA ASN A 82 3.53 -19.40 20.73
C ASN A 82 3.88 -18.85 19.34
N ILE A 83 5.01 -19.31 18.79
CA ILE A 83 5.58 -18.78 17.54
C ILE A 83 4.58 -18.88 16.38
N THR A 84 4.01 -20.07 16.15
CA THR A 84 3.08 -20.30 15.04
C THR A 84 1.73 -19.61 15.23
N GLY A 85 1.24 -19.52 16.46
CA GLY A 85 -0.01 -18.83 16.79
C GLY A 85 0.12 -17.31 16.83
N SER A 86 1.32 -16.77 16.65
CA SER A 86 1.60 -15.33 16.74
C SER A 86 2.31 -14.75 15.52
N ILE A 87 2.28 -15.47 14.38
CA ILE A 87 2.85 -15.02 13.11
C ILE A 87 2.16 -13.74 12.65
N LEU A 88 2.95 -12.75 12.24
CA LEU A 88 2.50 -11.48 11.71
C LEU A 88 2.39 -11.53 10.19
N TYR A 89 1.48 -10.73 9.64
CA TYR A 89 1.46 -10.48 8.19
C TYR A 89 2.74 -9.75 7.78
N SER A 90 3.49 -10.36 6.87
CA SER A 90 4.71 -9.80 6.31
C SER A 90 4.77 -9.99 4.81
N TRP A 91 5.35 -9.01 4.12
CA TRP A 91 5.46 -8.94 2.68
C TRP A 91 6.88 -8.56 2.28
N PHE A 92 7.56 -9.48 1.60
CA PHE A 92 8.90 -9.24 1.08
C PHE A 92 8.82 -8.33 -0.15
N ALA A 93 9.35 -7.11 -0.03
CA ALA A 93 9.30 -6.10 -1.09
C ALA A 93 10.41 -6.27 -2.13
N GLY A 94 11.47 -7.02 -1.79
CA GLY A 94 12.63 -7.25 -2.63
C GLY A 94 13.91 -6.68 -2.04
N TYR A 95 14.83 -6.30 -2.92
CA TYR A 95 16.17 -5.85 -2.57
C TYR A 95 16.46 -4.46 -3.13
N TYR A 96 17.08 -3.59 -2.32
CA TYR A 96 17.49 -2.26 -2.71
C TYR A 96 18.78 -1.86 -1.98
N ASN A 97 19.79 -1.36 -2.71
CA ASN A 97 21.04 -0.80 -2.16
C ASN A 97 21.68 -1.61 -1.01
N ASN A 98 21.84 -2.93 -1.16
CA ASN A 98 22.40 -3.85 -0.16
C ASN A 98 21.47 -4.27 0.98
N TYR A 99 20.18 -3.94 0.90
CA TYR A 99 19.18 -4.33 1.87
C TYR A 99 18.09 -5.17 1.25
N SER A 100 17.73 -6.22 1.96
CA SER A 100 16.48 -6.94 1.78
C SER A 100 15.40 -6.25 2.61
N ILE A 101 14.24 -5.99 2.00
CA ILE A 101 13.18 -5.16 2.57
C ILE A 101 11.94 -6.01 2.84
N TRP A 102 11.46 -5.98 4.08
CA TRP A 102 10.16 -6.52 4.46
C TRP A 102 9.25 -5.40 4.95
N TRP A 103 7.97 -5.47 4.60
CA TRP A 103 6.91 -4.74 5.28
C TRP A 103 6.19 -5.70 6.23
N VAL A 104 6.05 -5.31 7.49
CA VAL A 104 5.41 -6.12 8.53
C VAL A 104 4.27 -5.33 9.15
N ARG A 105 3.07 -5.91 9.16
CA ARG A 105 1.91 -5.32 9.81
C ARG A 105 2.01 -5.54 11.31
N LEU A 106 2.22 -4.46 12.06
CA LEU A 106 2.33 -4.51 13.51
C LEU A 106 0.97 -4.80 14.16
N PRO A 107 0.96 -5.52 15.29
CA PRO A 107 -0.27 -5.93 15.97
C PRO A 107 -0.96 -4.76 16.72
N SER A 108 -0.21 -3.71 17.05
CA SER A 108 -0.67 -2.64 17.94
C SER A 108 -0.03 -1.28 17.61
N SER A 109 -0.64 -0.22 18.13
CA SER A 109 -0.07 1.13 18.10
C SER A 109 1.16 1.21 18.99
N ILE A 110 2.10 2.11 18.66
CA ILE A 110 3.27 2.39 19.50
C ILE A 110 3.07 3.78 20.12
N SER A 111 3.05 3.85 21.45
CA SER A 111 2.91 5.12 22.18
C SER A 111 4.13 6.02 21.97
N PRO A 112 4.03 7.34 22.23
CA PRO A 112 5.19 8.24 22.19
C PRO A 112 6.35 7.71 23.04
N TYR A 113 7.59 7.81 22.53
CA TYR A 113 8.81 7.42 23.24
C TYR A 113 8.78 6.03 23.86
N SER A 114 8.10 5.09 23.21
CA SER A 114 7.97 3.71 23.66
C SER A 114 8.36 2.74 22.55
N ASN A 115 8.58 1.49 22.92
CA ASN A 115 8.86 0.43 21.96
C ASN A 115 7.87 -0.71 22.08
N ILE A 116 7.80 -1.49 21.02
CA ILE A 116 7.26 -2.85 21.04
C ILE A 116 8.36 -3.82 20.63
N THR A 117 8.19 -5.10 20.95
CA THR A 117 9.08 -6.15 20.49
C THR A 117 8.35 -7.09 19.55
N ILE A 118 8.99 -7.41 18.44
CA ILE A 118 8.64 -8.54 17.58
C ILE A 118 9.88 -9.41 17.40
N TYR A 119 9.71 -10.56 16.77
CA TYR A 119 10.78 -11.49 16.49
C TYR A 119 10.79 -11.86 15.02
N MET A 120 11.98 -12.12 14.49
CA MET A 120 12.20 -12.62 13.15
C MET A 120 12.79 -14.02 13.25
N TYR A 121 12.06 -14.99 12.74
CA TYR A 121 12.51 -16.37 12.63
C TYR A 121 13.17 -16.61 11.27
N ILE A 122 14.34 -17.24 11.28
CA ILE A 122 15.12 -17.59 10.09
C ILE A 122 15.31 -19.11 10.07
N GLY A 123 14.67 -19.77 9.11
CA GLY A 123 14.77 -21.21 8.91
C GLY A 123 16.04 -21.63 8.17
N PRO A 124 16.30 -22.95 8.09
CA PRO A 124 17.33 -23.50 7.21
C PRO A 124 17.20 -23.00 5.75
N ALA A 125 18.32 -22.96 5.04
CA ALA A 125 18.34 -22.66 3.62
C ALA A 125 17.46 -23.66 2.84
N GLY A 126 16.68 -23.16 1.89
CA GLY A 126 15.75 -23.96 1.08
C GLY A 126 14.33 -24.12 1.65
N GLU A 127 14.06 -23.66 2.88
CA GLU A 127 12.67 -23.58 3.37
C GLU A 127 11.85 -22.55 2.59
N ASN A 128 10.55 -22.84 2.43
CA ASN A 128 9.59 -21.96 1.80
C ASN A 128 8.39 -21.68 2.73
N TYR A 129 8.51 -20.59 3.47
CA TYR A 129 7.50 -20.10 4.41
C TYR A 129 6.36 -19.34 3.76
N TYR A 130 6.53 -18.89 2.51
CA TYR A 130 5.41 -18.40 1.71
C TYR A 130 4.35 -19.49 1.53
N GLU A 131 4.78 -20.70 1.16
CA GLU A 131 3.88 -21.84 1.01
C GLU A 131 3.33 -22.32 2.36
N LYS A 132 4.21 -22.48 3.34
CA LYS A 132 3.88 -23.09 4.62
C LYS A 132 2.97 -22.24 5.51
N TYR A 133 3.10 -20.92 5.45
CA TYR A 133 2.39 -19.99 6.32
C TYR A 133 1.55 -18.97 5.55
N SER A 134 1.19 -19.26 4.30
CA SER A 134 0.15 -18.50 3.61
C SER A 134 -1.14 -18.47 4.46
N PRO A 135 -1.79 -17.30 4.64
CA PRO A 135 -1.54 -16.03 3.96
C PRO A 135 -0.69 -15.01 4.74
N TYR A 136 -0.05 -15.42 5.85
CA TYR A 136 0.70 -14.52 6.73
C TYR A 136 2.04 -14.08 6.14
N VAL A 137 2.75 -14.99 5.48
CA VAL A 137 4.07 -14.72 4.90
C VAL A 137 3.92 -14.67 3.39
N GLY A 138 4.31 -13.56 2.78
CA GLY A 138 4.17 -13.37 1.35
C GLY A 138 5.26 -12.50 0.74
N ILE A 139 5.15 -12.32 -0.57
CA ILE A 139 6.16 -11.66 -1.40
C ILE A 139 5.47 -10.85 -2.50
N SER A 140 6.08 -9.71 -2.85
CA SER A 140 5.60 -8.83 -3.89
C SER A 140 5.50 -9.49 -5.27
N SER A 141 4.35 -9.34 -5.94
CA SER A 141 4.21 -9.67 -7.36
C SER A 141 5.12 -8.84 -8.28
N TYR A 142 5.54 -7.64 -7.85
CA TYR A 142 6.51 -6.84 -8.61
C TYR A 142 7.88 -7.53 -8.68
N VAL A 143 8.32 -8.12 -7.57
CA VAL A 143 9.58 -8.85 -7.49
C VAL A 143 9.53 -10.06 -8.43
N TYR A 144 8.39 -10.74 -8.54
CA TYR A 144 8.21 -11.81 -9.52
C TYR A 144 8.47 -11.36 -10.97
N ASN A 145 7.93 -10.22 -11.38
CA ASN A 145 8.08 -9.76 -12.77
C ASN A 145 9.51 -9.31 -13.13
N ASN A 146 10.37 -9.06 -12.14
CA ASN A 146 11.74 -8.57 -12.37
C ASN A 146 12.83 -9.58 -11.98
N TYR A 147 12.50 -10.69 -11.31
CA TYR A 147 13.46 -11.68 -10.83
C TYR A 147 13.01 -13.12 -11.17
N SER A 148 13.97 -13.97 -11.58
CA SER A 148 13.73 -15.35 -12.06
C SER A 148 13.34 -16.37 -10.96
N TRP A 149 12.59 -15.97 -9.93
CA TRP A 149 12.36 -16.76 -8.71
C TRP A 149 11.12 -17.68 -8.74
N GLY A 150 10.54 -17.95 -9.92
CA GLY A 150 9.36 -18.82 -10.10
C GLY A 150 8.02 -18.13 -9.77
N PRO A 151 6.85 -18.76 -9.99
CA PRO A 151 5.52 -18.12 -9.93
C PRO A 151 5.08 -17.81 -8.48
N LEU A 152 5.78 -16.88 -7.82
CA LEU A 152 5.54 -16.48 -6.44
C LEU A 152 4.43 -15.44 -6.29
N SER A 153 3.84 -14.95 -7.39
CA SER A 153 2.71 -14.00 -7.36
C SER A 153 1.47 -14.55 -6.65
N ILE A 154 1.33 -15.88 -6.56
CA ILE A 154 0.27 -16.53 -5.77
C ILE A 154 0.43 -16.31 -4.26
N TYR A 155 1.63 -15.92 -3.81
CA TYR A 155 1.95 -15.61 -2.42
C TYR A 155 1.96 -14.11 -2.14
N ASP A 156 1.50 -13.29 -3.08
CA ASP A 156 1.36 -11.86 -2.83
C ASP A 156 0.21 -11.59 -1.85
N ASN A 157 0.59 -11.27 -0.62
CA ASN A 157 -0.32 -10.97 0.46
C ASN A 157 -0.35 -9.46 0.82
N GLY A 158 0.06 -8.58 -0.10
CA GLY A 158 0.10 -7.13 0.16
C GLY A 158 -1.22 -6.55 0.68
N GLN A 159 -2.36 -7.12 0.27
CA GLN A 159 -3.70 -6.73 0.75
C GLN A 159 -3.93 -7.00 2.25
N LEU A 160 -3.16 -7.90 2.85
CA LEU A 160 -3.23 -8.24 4.27
C LEU A 160 -2.20 -7.45 5.09
N VAL A 161 -1.10 -7.01 4.48
CA VAL A 161 -0.09 -6.16 5.15
C VAL A 161 -0.52 -4.70 5.18
N PHE A 162 -0.87 -4.12 4.05
CA PHE A 162 -1.22 -2.71 3.91
C PHE A 162 -2.69 -2.43 4.25
N ASN A 163 -3.07 -1.15 4.35
CA ASN A 163 -4.47 -0.76 4.57
C ASN A 163 -5.30 -1.04 3.32
N PHE A 164 -4.68 -0.86 2.16
CA PHE A 164 -5.13 -1.36 0.87
C PHE A 164 -3.94 -1.49 -0.06
N TYR A 165 -4.05 -2.40 -1.02
CA TYR A 165 -2.99 -2.75 -1.95
C TYR A 165 -3.59 -3.21 -3.28
N GLY A 166 -2.98 -2.81 -4.37
CA GLY A 166 -3.27 -3.31 -5.71
C GLY A 166 -1.99 -3.39 -6.53
N TRP A 167 -1.75 -4.55 -7.13
CA TRP A 167 -0.82 -4.75 -8.23
C TRP A 167 -1.64 -5.23 -9.44
N PHE A 168 -1.60 -4.49 -10.54
CA PHE A 168 -2.57 -4.58 -11.62
C PHE A 168 -2.01 -5.15 -12.92
N TYR A 169 -1.22 -6.22 -12.83
CA TYR A 169 -0.74 -6.93 -14.02
C TYR A 169 -1.80 -7.93 -14.52
N ASP A 170 -2.57 -7.53 -15.53
CA ASP A 170 -3.67 -8.28 -16.14
C ASP A 170 -4.75 -8.73 -15.12
N THR A 171 -4.92 -7.93 -14.06
CA THR A 171 -5.88 -8.21 -12.99
C THR A 171 -6.38 -6.92 -12.37
N ARG A 172 -7.60 -6.95 -11.84
CA ARG A 172 -8.14 -5.87 -10.99
C ARG A 172 -7.82 -6.04 -9.51
N ASN A 173 -7.23 -7.18 -9.10
CA ASN A 173 -6.88 -7.45 -7.70
C ASN A 173 -8.02 -7.15 -6.70
N ASN A 174 -9.26 -7.50 -7.08
CA ASN A 174 -10.52 -7.21 -6.36
C ASN A 174 -10.93 -5.73 -6.21
N TRP A 175 -10.23 -4.79 -6.84
CA TRP A 175 -10.64 -3.39 -6.89
C TRP A 175 -11.94 -3.24 -7.68
N VAL A 176 -12.73 -2.22 -7.30
CA VAL A 176 -13.96 -1.84 -8.01
C VAL A 176 -13.58 -0.82 -9.07
N LEU A 177 -13.98 -1.08 -10.32
CA LEU A 177 -13.69 -0.25 -11.49
C LEU A 177 -15.00 0.39 -11.94
N ASN A 178 -14.98 1.71 -12.16
CA ASN A 178 -16.18 2.45 -12.48
C ASN A 178 -15.94 3.54 -13.53
N VAL A 179 -17.02 3.93 -14.20
CA VAL A 179 -17.06 5.04 -15.15
C VAL A 179 -17.93 6.15 -14.59
N LYS A 180 -17.39 7.37 -14.57
CA LYS A 180 -18.14 8.59 -14.25
C LYS A 180 -18.60 9.32 -15.51
N ASN A 181 -17.82 9.28 -16.59
CA ASN A 181 -18.12 9.95 -17.85
C ASN A 181 -17.53 9.19 -19.05
N GLY A 182 -18.24 9.22 -20.18
CA GLY A 182 -17.84 8.55 -21.41
C GLY A 182 -18.25 7.08 -21.47
N ASN A 183 -17.87 6.39 -22.56
CA ASN A 183 -18.27 5.00 -22.84
C ASN A 183 -17.16 3.97 -22.60
N TYR A 184 -15.93 4.40 -22.32
CA TYR A 184 -14.83 3.49 -22.07
C TYR A 184 -14.84 3.03 -20.62
N PHE A 185 -14.83 1.71 -20.43
CA PHE A 185 -14.79 1.09 -19.11
C PHE A 185 -13.34 0.73 -18.75
N PRO A 186 -12.85 1.08 -17.55
CA PRO A 186 -11.49 0.73 -17.14
C PRO A 186 -11.23 -0.76 -17.27
N THR A 187 -10.12 -1.12 -17.88
CA THR A 187 -9.84 -2.50 -18.26
C THR A 187 -8.47 -2.92 -17.73
N PRO A 188 -8.38 -4.00 -16.94
CA PRO A 188 -7.09 -4.59 -16.59
C PRO A 188 -6.33 -5.03 -17.84
N THR A 189 -5.03 -4.72 -17.88
CA THR A 189 -4.11 -5.11 -18.95
C THR A 189 -2.78 -5.51 -18.33
N ILE A 190 -1.86 -6.05 -19.13
CA ILE A 190 -0.47 -6.29 -18.70
C ILE A 190 0.26 -4.99 -18.28
N ASN A 191 -0.28 -3.82 -18.64
CA ASN A 191 0.29 -2.50 -18.33
C ASN A 191 -0.48 -1.77 -17.22
N GLY A 192 -1.16 -2.49 -16.32
CA GLY A 192 -2.01 -1.88 -15.30
C GLY A 192 -3.48 -1.88 -15.67
N ILE A 193 -4.31 -1.24 -14.84
CA ILE A 193 -5.68 -0.89 -15.22
C ILE A 193 -5.59 0.31 -16.15
N GLU A 194 -5.93 0.13 -17.43
CA GLU A 194 -6.12 1.25 -18.36
C GLU A 194 -7.39 1.98 -17.97
N MET A 195 -7.24 3.22 -17.51
CA MET A 195 -8.31 4.04 -16.95
C MET A 195 -9.06 4.83 -18.03
N ILE A 196 -8.33 5.34 -19.03
CA ILE A 196 -8.83 6.12 -20.18
C ILE A 196 -8.00 5.77 -21.43
N ASN A 197 -8.55 5.94 -22.63
CA ASN A 197 -7.98 5.37 -23.86
C ASN A 197 -8.04 6.30 -25.10
N TYR A 198 -7.45 7.49 -25.01
CA TYR A 198 -7.38 8.47 -26.10
C TYR A 198 -8.72 8.95 -26.66
N SER A 199 -9.83 8.77 -25.92
CA SER A 199 -11.09 9.41 -26.31
C SER A 199 -11.31 10.70 -25.54
N LEU A 200 -12.08 11.60 -26.16
CA LEU A 200 -12.48 12.85 -25.53
C LEU A 200 -13.52 12.60 -24.44
N SER A 201 -13.54 13.49 -23.46
CA SER A 201 -14.55 13.52 -22.40
C SER A 201 -14.69 12.19 -21.66
N GLN A 202 -13.58 11.63 -21.17
CA GLN A 202 -13.61 10.41 -20.36
C GLN A 202 -13.34 10.72 -18.89
N GLY A 203 -13.97 9.95 -18.02
CA GLY A 203 -13.74 10.03 -16.58
C GLY A 203 -14.01 8.68 -15.94
N SER A 204 -12.99 8.07 -15.35
CA SER A 204 -13.08 6.79 -14.67
C SER A 204 -12.44 6.85 -13.30
N TYR A 205 -12.79 5.90 -12.44
CA TYR A 205 -12.24 5.81 -11.10
C TYR A 205 -12.20 4.37 -10.60
N ILE A 206 -11.27 4.11 -9.67
CA ILE A 206 -11.13 2.84 -8.98
C ILE A 206 -11.21 3.03 -7.46
N GLU A 207 -11.76 2.03 -6.79
CA GLU A 207 -11.90 1.97 -5.33
C GLU A 207 -11.32 0.65 -4.78
N PRO A 208 -10.68 0.66 -3.60
CA PRO A 208 -10.14 -0.54 -3.00
C PRO A 208 -11.23 -1.55 -2.60
N PRO A 209 -10.87 -2.85 -2.46
CA PRO A 209 -11.82 -3.94 -2.18
C PRO A 209 -12.61 -3.79 -0.88
N ASN A 210 -12.16 -2.96 0.05
CA ASN A 210 -12.84 -2.66 1.33
C ASN A 210 -13.98 -1.64 1.18
N ASN A 211 -14.62 -1.62 0.01
CA ASN A 211 -15.72 -0.73 -0.36
C ASN A 211 -15.32 0.76 -0.29
N GLY A 212 -14.07 1.05 -0.66
CA GLY A 212 -13.49 2.39 -0.62
C GLY A 212 -13.13 2.91 0.77
N ASN A 213 -13.35 2.15 1.86
CA ASN A 213 -13.19 2.70 3.21
C ASN A 213 -11.71 2.88 3.60
N ILE A 214 -11.41 3.96 4.32
CA ILE A 214 -10.10 4.22 4.91
C ILE A 214 -10.25 4.57 6.40
N PRO A 215 -9.25 4.21 7.23
CA PRO A 215 -9.24 4.60 8.63
C PRO A 215 -9.00 6.11 8.81
N ASN A 216 -9.57 6.70 9.87
CA ASN A 216 -9.30 8.09 10.27
C ASN A 216 -8.01 8.19 11.10
N ILE A 217 -6.89 7.83 10.48
CA ILE A 217 -5.52 7.89 11.00
C ILE A 217 -4.63 8.59 9.98
N PRO A 218 -3.43 9.07 10.36
CA PRO A 218 -2.47 9.59 9.39
C PRO A 218 -2.23 8.55 8.29
N ILE A 219 -2.34 8.96 7.03
CA ILE A 219 -2.27 8.04 5.89
C ILE A 219 -1.40 8.63 4.80
N ILE A 220 -0.66 7.76 4.13
CA ILE A 220 -0.02 8.05 2.86
C ILE A 220 -0.51 7.04 1.83
N ILE A 221 -0.84 7.57 0.66
CA ILE A 221 -1.27 6.82 -0.50
C ILE A 221 -0.24 7.03 -1.57
N GLU A 222 0.31 5.93 -2.07
CA GLU A 222 1.35 5.90 -3.09
C GLU A 222 0.83 5.16 -4.31
N GLU A 223 1.14 5.68 -5.49
CA GLU A 223 0.64 5.17 -6.76
C GLU A 223 1.77 5.17 -7.80
N GLY A 224 1.86 4.08 -8.56
CA GLY A 224 2.64 4.01 -9.78
C GLY A 224 1.72 4.01 -10.98
N TRP A 225 1.83 5.02 -11.84
CA TRP A 225 0.97 5.18 -13.01
C TRP A 225 1.74 5.69 -14.22
N TYR A 226 1.07 5.71 -15.37
CA TYR A 226 1.60 6.18 -16.62
C TYR A 226 0.53 6.93 -17.39
N TYR A 227 0.96 7.93 -18.16
CA TYR A 227 0.10 8.58 -19.14
C TYR A 227 0.83 8.79 -20.47
N ASN A 228 0.04 8.89 -21.53
CA ASN A 228 0.49 9.30 -22.86
C ASN A 228 -0.59 10.12 -23.56
N GLY A 229 -0.24 11.30 -24.06
CA GLY A 229 -1.14 12.27 -24.66
C GLY A 229 -1.00 13.64 -24.00
N GLU A 230 -2.01 14.47 -24.20
CA GLU A 230 -1.91 15.90 -23.89
C GLU A 230 -2.70 16.34 -22.67
N ALA A 231 -3.62 15.52 -22.14
CA ALA A 231 -4.56 15.93 -21.09
C ALA A 231 -5.39 14.76 -20.50
N ASP A 232 -5.98 14.84 -19.30
CA ASP A 232 -6.01 16.01 -18.40
C ASP A 232 -5.30 15.67 -17.08
N ALA A 233 -5.82 14.72 -16.30
CA ALA A 233 -5.27 14.50 -14.96
C ALA A 233 -5.45 13.09 -14.37
N ASN A 234 -4.63 12.83 -13.35
CA ASN A 234 -4.79 11.76 -12.36
C ASN A 234 -5.13 12.40 -11.00
N VAL A 235 -6.04 11.79 -10.23
CA VAL A 235 -6.48 12.29 -8.93
C VAL A 235 -6.41 11.19 -7.87
N ILE A 236 -5.80 11.50 -6.73
CA ILE A 236 -5.89 10.71 -5.50
C ILE A 236 -6.81 11.48 -4.54
N SER A 237 -7.95 10.90 -4.17
CA SER A 237 -8.94 11.54 -3.29
C SER A 237 -9.21 10.72 -2.03
N MET A 238 -9.26 11.37 -0.87
CA MET A 238 -9.43 10.72 0.43
C MET A 238 -10.30 11.53 1.40
N TYR A 239 -10.83 10.83 2.40
CA TYR A 239 -11.77 11.36 3.41
C TYR A 239 -13.02 12.01 2.82
N GLY A 240 -13.53 11.46 1.70
CA GLY A 240 -14.76 11.91 1.05
C GLY A 240 -16.00 11.10 1.41
N GLU A 241 -17.12 11.50 0.83
CA GLU A 241 -18.33 10.70 0.64
C GLU A 241 -18.21 9.83 -0.63
N LYS A 242 -18.96 8.73 -0.73
CA LYS A 242 -18.99 7.88 -1.95
C LYS A 242 -19.46 8.58 -3.22
N SER A 243 -20.15 9.71 -3.09
CA SER A 243 -20.65 10.43 -4.25
C SER A 243 -19.49 10.98 -5.06
N ILE A 244 -19.47 10.72 -6.37
CA ILE A 244 -18.39 11.18 -7.26
C ILE A 244 -18.77 12.50 -7.94
N VAL A 245 -17.85 13.46 -7.92
CA VAL A 245 -17.90 14.74 -8.62
C VAL A 245 -16.66 14.93 -9.51
N TYR A 246 -16.56 16.06 -10.20
CA TYR A 246 -15.37 16.40 -10.99
C TYR A 246 -14.44 17.31 -10.20
N ALA A 247 -13.13 17.06 -10.31
CA ALA A 247 -12.10 17.83 -9.64
C ALA A 247 -12.11 19.32 -10.05
N ALA A 248 -12.48 19.61 -11.30
CA ALA A 248 -12.67 20.94 -11.85
C ALA A 248 -13.66 21.81 -11.05
N ARG A 249 -14.57 21.22 -10.25
CA ARG A 249 -15.44 22.01 -9.36
C ARG A 249 -14.67 22.80 -8.30
N ALA A 250 -13.50 22.31 -7.88
CA ALA A 250 -12.70 22.95 -6.83
C ALA A 250 -11.52 23.76 -7.37
N ASN A 251 -10.83 23.25 -8.37
CA ASN A 251 -9.63 23.91 -8.92
C ASN A 251 -9.81 24.54 -10.30
N LYS A 252 -10.97 24.35 -10.95
CA LYS A 252 -11.31 24.82 -12.31
C LYS A 252 -10.55 24.14 -13.46
N PHE A 253 -9.80 23.06 -13.19
CA PHE A 253 -8.99 22.31 -14.17
C PHE A 253 -9.23 20.80 -14.10
N GLY A 254 -8.76 20.03 -15.08
CA GLY A 254 -8.84 18.57 -15.09
C GLY A 254 -10.01 17.95 -15.85
N GLY A 255 -10.74 18.73 -16.66
CA GLY A 255 -11.81 18.20 -17.52
C GLY A 255 -12.83 17.34 -16.77
N TYR A 256 -13.03 16.11 -17.24
CA TYR A 256 -13.95 15.13 -16.63
C TYR A 256 -13.29 14.23 -15.58
N THR A 257 -12.16 14.64 -14.98
CA THR A 257 -11.44 13.86 -13.96
C THR A 257 -12.26 13.69 -12.68
N PRO A 258 -12.61 12.45 -12.29
CA PRO A 258 -13.43 12.18 -11.12
C PRO A 258 -12.68 12.39 -9.79
N THR A 259 -13.41 12.79 -8.76
CA THR A 259 -12.98 12.84 -7.36
C THR A 259 -14.17 12.57 -6.44
N LEU A 260 -13.93 12.17 -5.20
CA LEU A 260 -14.99 12.03 -4.20
C LEU A 260 -15.56 13.42 -3.82
N LEU A 261 -16.84 13.46 -3.44
CA LEU A 261 -17.50 14.65 -2.89
C LEU A 261 -17.09 14.85 -1.44
N ASP A 262 -16.96 16.11 -1.01
CA ASP A 262 -16.57 16.47 0.36
C ASP A 262 -15.24 15.81 0.78
N SER A 263 -14.33 15.62 -0.19
CA SER A 263 -13.02 15.00 0.02
C SER A 263 -11.91 16.03 -0.11
N ILE A 264 -10.77 15.73 0.52
CA ILE A 264 -9.50 16.32 0.09
C ILE A 264 -8.96 15.50 -1.08
N PHE A 265 -8.28 16.14 -2.02
CA PHE A 265 -7.67 15.44 -3.13
C PHE A 265 -6.43 16.17 -3.64
N VAL A 266 -5.50 15.40 -4.20
CA VAL A 266 -4.46 15.92 -5.09
C VAL A 266 -4.84 15.60 -6.53
N GLN A 267 -4.59 16.54 -7.42
CA GLN A 267 -4.69 16.38 -8.87
C GLN A 267 -3.32 16.62 -9.48
N TYR A 268 -2.84 15.64 -10.24
CA TYR A 268 -1.68 15.73 -11.10
C TYR A 268 -2.18 16.08 -12.50
N GLU A 269 -2.30 17.38 -12.77
CA GLU A 269 -2.71 17.93 -14.07
C GLU A 269 -1.53 17.91 -15.03
N TYR A 270 -1.65 17.12 -16.10
CA TYR A 270 -0.68 17.05 -17.18
C TYR A 270 -1.20 17.67 -18.47
N TYR A 271 -2.28 18.47 -18.41
CA TYR A 271 -2.72 19.23 -19.57
C TYR A 271 -1.61 20.13 -20.10
N ASN A 272 -1.33 20.03 -21.40
CA ASN A 272 -0.12 20.60 -21.97
C ASN A 272 0.02 22.14 -21.83
N LEU A 273 -1.09 22.87 -21.82
CA LEU A 273 -1.11 24.32 -21.64
C LEU A 273 -1.01 24.75 -20.17
N GLN A 274 -1.34 23.86 -19.23
CA GLN A 274 -1.39 24.19 -17.81
C GLN A 274 -1.05 23.00 -16.90
N PRO A 275 0.18 22.45 -17.01
CA PRO A 275 0.58 21.37 -16.14
C PRO A 275 0.81 21.88 -14.72
N ALA A 276 0.11 21.27 -13.76
CA ALA A 276 0.16 21.70 -12.37
C ALA A 276 -0.18 20.58 -11.40
N ILE A 277 0.28 20.71 -10.18
CA ILE A 277 -0.19 19.91 -9.07
C ILE A 277 -1.13 20.76 -8.21
N TYR A 278 -2.34 20.29 -8.01
CA TYR A 278 -3.34 20.96 -7.19
C TYR A 278 -3.65 20.13 -5.96
N ILE A 279 -3.69 20.76 -4.78
CA ILE A 279 -4.34 20.17 -3.61
C ILE A 279 -5.61 20.98 -3.35
N SER A 280 -6.73 20.29 -3.19
CA SER A 280 -8.05 20.92 -3.17
C SER A 280 -9.01 20.16 -2.27
N TYR A 281 -10.10 20.82 -1.90
CA TYR A 281 -11.23 20.26 -1.18
C TYR A 281 -12.49 20.36 -2.04
N SER A 282 -13.14 19.23 -2.31
CA SER A 282 -14.32 19.10 -3.19
C SER A 282 -15.65 19.31 -2.45
N GLY A 283 -15.70 20.27 -1.53
CA GLY A 283 -16.87 20.54 -0.71
C GLY A 283 -18.14 20.82 -1.51
N ARG A 284 -19.29 20.27 -1.10
CA ARG A 284 -20.59 20.46 -1.76
C ARG A 284 -21.00 21.93 -1.82
N ARG A 285 -20.73 22.69 -0.76
CA ARG A 285 -21.07 24.12 -0.64
C ARG A 285 -19.90 25.05 -0.95
N PHE A 286 -18.69 24.66 -0.56
CA PHE A 286 -17.50 25.51 -0.64
C PHE A 286 -16.31 24.71 -1.19
N PRO A 287 -16.34 24.35 -2.48
CA PRO A 287 -15.19 23.71 -3.09
C PRO A 287 -14.06 24.75 -3.21
N ILE A 288 -12.83 24.35 -2.83
CA ILE A 288 -11.71 25.29 -2.71
C ILE A 288 -10.40 24.64 -3.15
N ARG A 289 -9.58 25.42 -3.86
CA ARG A 289 -8.18 25.10 -4.16
C ARG A 289 -7.29 25.59 -3.02
N LEU A 290 -6.55 24.67 -2.42
CA LEU A 290 -5.65 24.94 -1.28
C LEU A 290 -4.22 25.22 -1.74
N TYR A 291 -3.81 24.62 -2.86
CA TYR A 291 -2.47 24.76 -3.40
C TYR A 291 -2.46 24.60 -4.92
N GLU A 292 -1.49 25.27 -5.54
CA GLU A 292 -1.10 25.16 -6.94
C GLU A 292 0.42 25.21 -7.00
N GLY A 293 1.03 24.29 -7.74
CA GLY A 293 2.47 24.26 -7.97
C GLY A 293 2.81 23.59 -9.29
N PRO A 294 4.09 23.54 -9.67
CA PRO A 294 4.51 22.96 -10.94
C PRO A 294 4.27 21.45 -10.96
N PHE A 295 3.88 20.94 -12.12
CA PHE A 295 3.92 19.52 -12.45
C PHE A 295 4.65 19.31 -13.78
N ILE A 296 5.13 18.09 -14.03
CA ILE A 296 5.77 17.76 -15.29
C ILE A 296 4.74 17.72 -16.43
N ASN A 297 5.07 18.37 -17.53
CA ASN A 297 4.46 18.07 -18.82
C ASN A 297 5.49 17.33 -19.67
N LYS A 298 5.26 16.02 -19.83
CA LYS A 298 5.91 15.22 -20.86
C LYS A 298 4.74 14.57 -21.59
N ASN A 299 4.67 14.65 -22.93
CA ASN A 299 3.63 13.97 -23.71
C ASN A 299 3.48 12.47 -23.35
N GLN A 300 4.48 11.89 -22.69
CA GLN A 300 4.46 10.56 -22.10
C GLN A 300 5.31 10.55 -20.82
N SER A 301 4.83 9.94 -19.74
CA SER A 301 5.65 9.73 -18.53
C SER A 301 5.17 8.56 -17.70
N TYR A 302 6.12 7.83 -17.10
CA TYR A 302 5.88 7.03 -15.91
C TYR A 302 5.99 7.93 -14.68
N VAL A 303 5.10 7.76 -13.71
CA VAL A 303 5.00 8.63 -12.55
C VAL A 303 4.81 7.78 -11.30
N TYR A 304 5.73 7.95 -10.35
CA TYR A 304 5.46 7.65 -8.95
C TYR A 304 4.84 8.90 -8.33
N SER A 305 3.75 8.77 -7.61
CA SER A 305 3.12 9.89 -6.89
C SER A 305 2.60 9.47 -5.53
N TYR A 306 2.46 10.45 -4.65
CA TYR A 306 1.85 10.22 -3.35
C TYR A 306 1.00 11.39 -2.87
N PHE A 307 0.00 11.07 -2.05
CA PHE A 307 -0.77 12.03 -1.28
C PHE A 307 -0.85 11.57 0.17
N LEU A 308 -0.57 12.49 1.10
CA LEU A 308 -0.60 12.17 2.53
C LEU A 308 -1.36 13.20 3.35
N ALA A 309 -1.91 12.72 4.46
CA ALA A 309 -2.47 13.50 5.54
C ALA A 309 -1.79 13.09 6.85
N ASN A 310 -1.16 14.05 7.52
CA ASN A 310 -0.56 13.86 8.84
C ASN A 310 -1.40 14.55 9.91
N PHE A 311 -1.48 13.94 11.10
CA PHE A 311 -2.19 14.47 12.27
C PHE A 311 -1.30 14.64 13.50
N CYS A 312 0.01 14.40 13.37
CA CYS A 312 0.95 14.58 14.46
C CYS A 312 1.31 16.07 14.61
N ASN A 313 1.13 16.62 15.82
CA ASN A 313 1.32 18.03 16.18
C ASN A 313 0.41 19.02 15.41
N ASP A 314 0.56 19.09 14.09
CA ASP A 314 -0.28 19.85 13.17
C ASP A 314 -1.03 18.90 12.21
N THR A 315 -2.24 19.28 11.80
CA THR A 315 -2.92 18.61 10.68
C THR A 315 -2.47 19.25 9.37
N TYR A 316 -1.79 18.47 8.53
CA TYR A 316 -1.34 18.96 7.22
C TYR A 316 -1.47 17.94 6.11
N LEU A 317 -1.55 18.46 4.89
CA LEU A 317 -1.52 17.72 3.64
C LEU A 317 -0.20 17.94 2.92
N GLN A 318 0.27 16.92 2.23
CA GLN A 318 1.38 17.04 1.30
C GLN A 318 1.20 16.08 0.15
N ALA A 319 1.64 16.47 -1.03
CA ALA A 319 1.75 15.56 -2.15
C ALA A 319 3.14 15.67 -2.77
N GLY A 320 3.51 14.66 -3.54
CA GLY A 320 4.70 14.74 -4.37
C GLY A 320 4.66 13.74 -5.51
N TYR A 321 5.65 13.86 -6.38
CA TYR A 321 5.79 12.99 -7.53
C TYR A 321 7.25 12.84 -7.98
N LEU A 322 7.53 11.76 -8.69
CA LEU A 322 8.79 11.51 -9.38
C LEU A 322 8.49 10.98 -10.78
N ALA A 323 9.04 11.65 -11.79
CA ALA A 323 8.96 11.22 -13.18
C ALA A 323 10.06 10.19 -13.46
N LEU A 324 9.70 9.06 -14.03
CA LEU A 324 10.58 7.93 -14.26
C LEU A 324 10.64 7.54 -15.74
N ASN A 325 11.69 6.81 -16.12
CA ASN A 325 11.86 6.30 -17.48
C ASN A 325 11.19 4.94 -17.70
N ASN A 326 10.83 4.24 -16.63
CA ASN A 326 10.23 2.91 -16.63
C ASN A 326 9.11 2.84 -15.58
N ILE A 327 8.39 1.72 -15.53
CA ILE A 327 7.36 1.44 -14.53
C ILE A 327 7.89 1.76 -13.13
N PRO A 328 7.18 2.58 -12.34
CA PRO A 328 7.62 2.90 -10.99
C PRO A 328 7.77 1.64 -10.14
N PRO A 329 8.95 1.37 -9.56
CA PRO A 329 9.12 0.21 -8.68
C PRO A 329 8.38 0.42 -7.36
N ILE A 330 7.71 -0.63 -6.88
CA ILE A 330 7.09 -0.62 -5.54
C ILE A 330 8.13 -0.65 -4.41
N SER A 331 9.41 -0.90 -4.70
CA SER A 331 10.48 -0.76 -3.71
C SER A 331 10.79 0.70 -3.35
N LEU A 332 10.17 1.69 -4.02
CA LEU A 332 10.27 3.12 -3.67
C LEU A 332 9.30 3.54 -2.55
N LEU A 333 8.55 2.62 -1.94
CA LEU A 333 7.63 2.98 -0.87
C LEU A 333 8.38 3.70 0.25
N GLY A 334 7.93 4.90 0.59
CA GLY A 334 8.55 5.73 1.63
C GLY A 334 9.78 6.53 1.22
N THR A 335 10.28 6.42 -0.01
CA THR A 335 11.40 7.27 -0.50
C THR A 335 10.92 8.65 -0.92
N LEU A 336 10.54 9.49 0.06
CA LEU A 336 9.95 10.80 -0.22
C LEU A 336 11.01 11.84 -0.61
N GLU A 337 12.22 11.78 -0.04
CA GLU A 337 13.24 12.85 -0.14
C GLU A 337 13.65 13.23 -1.57
N ASN A 338 13.55 12.29 -2.52
CA ASN A 338 13.95 12.50 -3.91
C ASN A 338 12.79 12.83 -4.85
N THR A 339 11.64 13.22 -4.30
CA THR A 339 10.45 13.59 -5.09
C THR A 339 10.30 15.10 -5.22
N ASN A 340 9.61 15.57 -6.25
CA ASN A 340 9.12 16.93 -6.32
C ASN A 340 7.91 17.04 -5.38
N GLN A 341 8.07 17.75 -4.27
CA GLN A 341 7.06 17.83 -3.22
C GLN A 341 6.38 19.20 -3.17
N THR A 342 5.11 19.22 -2.78
CA THR A 342 4.45 20.45 -2.35
C THR A 342 4.97 20.89 -0.98
N LEU A 343 4.71 22.16 -0.65
CA LEU A 343 4.78 22.60 0.74
C LEU A 343 3.79 21.81 1.61
N LYS A 344 4.03 21.77 2.92
CA LYS A 344 3.06 21.26 3.90
C LYS A 344 1.90 22.24 4.02
N ILE A 345 0.69 21.80 3.69
CA ILE A 345 -0.51 22.64 3.71
C ILE A 345 -1.27 22.35 4.99
N ARG A 346 -1.27 23.30 5.93
CA ARG A 346 -2.04 23.17 7.18
C ARG A 346 -3.53 23.28 6.89
N ILE A 347 -4.31 22.42 7.51
CA ILE A 347 -5.76 22.39 7.40
C ILE A 347 -6.41 22.19 8.77
N ASP A 348 -7.68 22.57 8.91
CA ASP A 348 -8.49 22.12 10.04
C ASP A 348 -8.87 20.65 9.83
N ARG A 349 -8.54 19.78 10.78
CA ARG A 349 -8.89 18.35 10.75
C ARG A 349 -10.39 18.11 10.61
N ASN A 350 -11.24 19.04 11.06
CA ASN A 350 -12.68 18.91 10.97
C ASN A 350 -13.20 18.82 9.52
N ILE A 351 -12.42 19.25 8.52
CA ILE A 351 -12.79 19.07 7.11
C ILE A 351 -12.66 17.62 6.64
N LEU A 352 -11.95 16.76 7.40
CA LEU A 352 -11.73 15.34 7.11
C LEU A 352 -12.84 14.50 7.75
N SER A 353 -14.06 14.65 7.25
CA SER A 353 -15.25 13.98 7.80
C SER A 353 -15.63 12.68 7.10
N GLY A 354 -15.16 12.49 5.86
CA GLY A 354 -15.45 11.29 5.10
C GLY A 354 -14.54 10.13 5.45
N ARG A 355 -14.88 8.97 4.92
CA ARG A 355 -14.15 7.70 5.15
C ARG A 355 -13.81 6.98 3.87
N TYR A 356 -13.99 7.62 2.72
CA TYR A 356 -13.80 6.99 1.42
C TYR A 356 -12.54 7.47 0.72
N PHE A 357 -11.99 6.59 -0.10
CA PHE A 357 -10.84 6.82 -0.97
C PHE A 357 -11.15 6.30 -2.38
N SER A 358 -10.71 7.05 -3.38
CA SER A 358 -10.69 6.61 -4.78
C SER A 358 -9.55 7.27 -5.54
N ILE A 359 -9.11 6.59 -6.60
CA ILE A 359 -8.25 7.19 -7.63
C ILE A 359 -9.08 7.43 -8.88
N GLY A 360 -8.97 8.62 -9.45
CA GLY A 360 -9.69 9.03 -10.66
C GLY A 360 -8.74 9.42 -11.79
N SER A 361 -9.19 9.21 -13.01
CA SER A 361 -8.49 9.64 -14.24
C SER A 361 -9.49 10.29 -15.17
N GLY A 362 -9.09 11.34 -15.89
CA GLY A 362 -9.97 11.94 -16.88
C GLY A 362 -9.28 12.70 -18.00
N SER A 363 -10.07 12.89 -19.06
CA SER A 363 -9.75 13.70 -20.23
C SER A 363 -10.89 14.69 -20.50
N GLY A 364 -10.53 15.84 -21.04
CA GLY A 364 -11.41 16.94 -21.36
C GLY A 364 -12.05 16.79 -22.75
N PRO A 365 -12.83 17.79 -23.17
CA PRO A 365 -13.48 17.80 -24.48
C PRO A 365 -12.56 18.22 -25.64
N GLN A 366 -11.32 18.67 -25.36
CA GLN A 366 -10.42 19.26 -26.35
C GLN A 366 -9.15 18.47 -26.61
N SER A 367 -8.72 17.66 -25.64
CA SER A 367 -7.47 16.91 -25.69
C SER A 367 -7.69 15.51 -25.16
N THR A 368 -6.85 14.57 -25.58
CA THR A 368 -6.97 13.15 -25.22
C THR A 368 -5.66 12.63 -24.62
N SER A 369 -5.79 11.59 -23.81
CA SER A 369 -4.67 10.76 -23.37
C SER A 369 -5.14 9.34 -23.10
N SER A 370 -4.18 8.43 -23.02
CA SER A 370 -4.33 7.20 -22.25
C SER A 370 -3.68 7.35 -20.89
N GLN A 371 -4.22 6.64 -19.90
CA GLN A 371 -3.65 6.56 -18.57
C GLN A 371 -3.82 5.15 -18.03
N SER A 372 -2.78 4.62 -17.39
CA SER A 372 -2.83 3.32 -16.72
C SER A 372 -2.26 3.39 -15.31
N ILE A 373 -2.89 2.67 -14.39
CA ILE A 373 -2.45 2.54 -13.00
C ILE A 373 -1.83 1.15 -12.84
N TYR A 374 -0.54 1.08 -12.49
CA TYR A 374 0.17 -0.18 -12.30
C TYR A 374 -0.05 -0.76 -10.91
N TRP A 375 0.01 0.11 -9.89
CA TRP A 375 -0.14 -0.30 -8.50
C TRP A 375 -0.51 0.85 -7.60
N VAL A 376 -1.12 0.51 -6.45
CA VAL A 376 -1.54 1.45 -5.41
C VAL A 376 -1.26 0.83 -4.04
N VAL A 377 -0.71 1.63 -3.13
CA VAL A 377 -0.46 1.24 -1.74
C VAL A 377 -1.00 2.33 -0.81
N GLY A 378 -1.84 1.93 0.13
CA GLY A 378 -2.27 2.77 1.24
C GLY A 378 -1.72 2.25 2.54
N ARG A 379 -0.98 3.09 3.27
CA ARG A 379 -0.40 2.72 4.57
C ARG A 379 -0.47 3.87 5.55
N THR A 380 -0.37 3.53 6.82
CA THR A 380 -0.36 4.54 7.87
C THR A 380 0.91 5.38 7.76
N TYR A 381 0.74 6.70 7.75
CA TYR A 381 1.87 7.61 7.67
C TYR A 381 2.57 7.66 9.05
N PRO A 382 3.89 7.48 9.12
CA PRO A 382 4.62 7.59 10.38
C PRO A 382 4.49 9.00 10.96
N PRO A 383 4.53 9.15 12.30
CA PRO A 383 4.38 10.45 12.93
C PRO A 383 5.46 11.44 12.45
N ASP A 384 5.02 12.58 11.91
CA ASP A 384 5.87 13.60 11.31
C ASP A 384 6.85 13.10 10.24
N GLY A 385 6.53 11.97 9.60
CA GLY A 385 7.37 11.34 8.59
C GLY A 385 8.53 10.52 9.16
N ILE A 386 8.63 10.37 10.49
CA ILE A 386 9.71 9.65 11.15
C ILE A 386 9.27 8.21 11.40
N MET A 387 9.82 7.29 10.61
CA MET A 387 9.59 5.87 10.77
C MET A 387 10.10 5.37 12.14
N PRO A 388 9.39 4.49 12.85
CA PRO A 388 9.92 3.88 14.06
C PRO A 388 11.23 3.14 13.77
N GLU A 389 12.18 3.30 14.69
CA GLU A 389 13.53 2.78 14.60
C GLU A 389 13.55 1.30 14.98
N ILE A 390 14.38 0.50 14.30
CA ILE A 390 14.51 -0.93 14.57
C ILE A 390 15.88 -1.22 15.16
N TYR A 391 15.88 -1.82 16.35
CA TYR A 391 17.07 -2.35 17.00
C TYR A 391 17.05 -3.88 16.92
N ILE A 392 18.06 -4.45 16.26
CA ILE A 392 18.19 -5.90 16.06
C ILE A 392 19.11 -6.47 17.14
N GLU A 393 18.55 -7.34 17.99
CA GLU A 393 19.27 -8.03 19.05
C GLU A 393 19.34 -9.54 18.75
N ARG A 394 20.50 -10.14 18.99
CA ARG A 394 20.67 -11.59 18.91
C ARG A 394 20.09 -12.23 20.17
N LEU A 395 19.23 -13.22 20.02
CA LEU A 395 18.90 -14.11 21.13
C LEU A 395 19.96 -15.21 21.17
N SER A 396 20.70 -15.27 22.27
CA SER A 396 21.74 -16.27 22.53
C SER A 396 21.18 -17.65 22.79
#